data_AF-A0A523AN91-F1
#
_entry.id   AF-A0A523AN91-F1
#
_cell.length_a   1.000
_cell.length_b   1.000
_cell.length_c   1.000
_cell.angle_alpha   90.00
_cell.angle_beta   90.00
_cell.angle_gamma   90.00
#
_symmetry.space_group_name_H-M   'P 1'
#
loop_
_entity.id
_entity.type
_entity.pdbx_description
1 polymer ?
#
loop_
_entity_poly.entity_id
_entity_poly.type
_entity_poly.pdbx_seq_one_letter_code
_entity_poly.pdbx_strand_id
1 'polypeptide(L)'
;MHTMKVSIIIPTKNNVGILEKCLKSIENLDYPKEELEVVIVDGHSEDGTVEIARKYGCRVVYESVGTIGGARNIGARNSSGEFIVFTDADCVAERDWLKNLLREFRMKV
;
A
#
# COMPACT_ATOMS: atom_id res chain seq x y z
N MET A 1 -18.15 8.21 -14.43
CA MET A 1 -16.71 7.95 -14.67
C MET A 1 -16.34 6.70 -13.89
N HIS A 2 -15.66 5.74 -14.52
CA HIS A 2 -15.17 4.55 -13.82
C HIS A 2 -13.98 4.95 -12.94
N THR A 3 -14.10 4.76 -11.62
CA THR A 3 -12.96 4.89 -10.71
C THR A 3 -12.18 3.58 -10.77
N MET A 4 -10.86 3.65 -10.88
CA MET A 4 -10.02 2.45 -11.08
C MET A 4 -9.75 1.79 -9.73
N LYS A 5 -9.77 0.47 -9.68
CA LYS A 5 -9.41 -0.26 -8.45
C LYS A 5 -7.90 -0.27 -8.27
N VAL A 6 -7.42 0.09 -7.08
CA VAL A 6 -5.98 0.20 -6.81
C VAL A 6 -5.60 -0.62 -5.58
N SER A 7 -4.55 -1.43 -5.72
CA SER A 7 -3.86 -2.02 -4.58
C SER A 7 -2.54 -1.29 -4.33
N ILE A 8 -2.40 -0.70 -3.15
CA ILE A 8 -1.19 -0.05 -2.68
C ILE A 8 -0.40 -1.06 -1.87
N ILE A 9 0.81 -1.40 -2.33
CA ILE A 9 1.69 -2.37 -1.68
C ILE A 9 2.77 -1.64 -0.90
N ILE A 10 2.90 -2.01 0.37
CA ILE A 10 3.86 -1.41 1.31
C ILE A 10 4.66 -2.53 1.98
N PRO A 11 5.89 -2.81 1.52
CA PRO A 11 6.82 -3.67 2.24
C PRO A 11 7.25 -3.01 3.54
N THR A 12 7.38 -3.79 4.62
CA THR A 12 7.81 -3.26 5.91
C THR A 12 8.45 -4.34 6.80
N LYS A 13 9.31 -3.93 7.74
CA LYS A 13 9.84 -4.77 8.82
C LYS A 13 10.23 -3.90 10.01
N ASN A 14 9.66 -4.16 11.19
CA ASN A 14 9.95 -3.47 12.44
C ASN A 14 9.86 -1.92 12.36
N ASN A 15 8.73 -1.41 11.85
CA ASN A 15 8.51 0.02 11.60
C ASN A 15 7.24 0.57 12.27
N VAL A 16 6.83 0.08 13.44
CA VAL A 16 5.53 0.38 14.05
C VAL A 16 5.19 1.88 14.08
N GLY A 17 6.13 2.74 14.50
CA GLY A 17 5.91 4.19 14.61
C GLY A 17 5.97 4.96 13.30
N ILE A 18 6.60 4.39 12.27
CA ILE A 18 6.72 5.02 10.94
C ILE A 18 5.54 4.60 10.07
N LEU A 19 5.17 3.32 10.11
CA LEU A 19 4.06 2.77 9.35
C LEU A 19 2.74 3.47 9.67
N GLU A 20 2.46 3.81 10.94
CA GLU A 20 1.22 4.51 11.30
C GLU A 20 1.11 5.87 10.59
N LYS A 21 2.22 6.60 10.42
CA LYS A 21 2.24 7.86 9.68
C LYS A 21 1.97 7.66 8.20
N CYS A 22 2.59 6.65 7.59
CA CYS A 22 2.34 6.26 6.20
C CYS A 22 0.87 5.92 5.98
N LEU A 23 0.32 5.00 6.78
CA LEU A 23 -1.07 4.55 6.67
C LEU A 23 -2.07 5.68 6.89
N LYS A 24 -1.81 6.58 7.84
CA LYS A 24 -2.63 7.80 8.03
C LYS A 24 -2.61 8.69 6.79
N SER A 25 -1.49 8.81 6.07
CA SER A 25 -1.44 9.57 4.81
C SER A 25 -2.25 8.89 3.70
N ILE A 26 -2.19 7.55 3.61
CA ILE A 26 -2.98 6.75 2.66
C ILE A 26 -4.48 6.87 2.94
N GLU A 27 -4.89 6.83 4.21
CA GLU A 27 -6.28 7.08 4.64
C GLU A 27 -6.75 8.50 4.29
N ASN A 28 -5.85 9.47 4.17
CA ASN A 28 -6.18 10.85 3.80
C ASN A 28 -6.15 11.14 2.30
N LEU A 29 -5.82 10.15 1.46
CA LEU A 29 -5.89 10.31 0.00
C LEU A 29 -7.29 10.72 -0.44
N ASP A 30 -7.32 11.66 -1.38
CA ASP A 30 -8.52 12.05 -2.12
C ASP A 30 -8.82 10.99 -3.20
N TYR A 31 -9.28 9.83 -2.75
CA TYR A 31 -9.66 8.70 -3.60
C TYR A 31 -10.76 7.87 -2.89
N PRO A 32 -11.76 7.32 -3.62
CA PRO A 32 -12.82 6.50 -3.02
C PRO A 32 -12.24 5.30 -2.27
N LYS A 33 -12.63 5.12 -1.00
CA LYS A 33 -12.03 4.11 -0.11
C LYS A 33 -12.39 2.70 -0.51
N GLU A 34 -13.59 2.52 -1.04
CA GLU A 34 -14.12 1.27 -1.58
C GLU A 34 -13.37 0.79 -2.84
N GLU A 35 -12.61 1.67 -3.50
CA GLU A 35 -11.76 1.33 -4.66
C GLU A 35 -10.27 1.18 -4.28
N LEU A 36 -9.94 1.25 -2.98
CA LEU A 36 -8.59 1.09 -2.46
C LEU A 36 -8.45 -0.18 -1.64
N GLU A 37 -7.36 -0.89 -1.92
CA GLU A 37 -6.84 -1.96 -1.09
C GLU A 37 -5.42 -1.58 -0.65
N VAL A 38 -5.07 -1.82 0.61
CA VAL A 38 -3.68 -1.67 1.09
C VAL A 38 -3.17 -3.03 1.50
N VAL A 39 -2.05 -3.45 0.89
CA VAL A 39 -1.38 -4.73 1.14
C VAL A 39 -0.04 -4.46 1.81
N ILE A 40 0.05 -4.81 3.10
CA ILE A 40 1.30 -4.82 3.85
C ILE A 40 2.02 -6.13 3.59
N VAL A 41 3.28 -6.05 3.15
CA VAL A 41 4.17 -7.20 3.01
C VAL A 41 5.18 -7.15 4.14
N ASP A 42 4.89 -7.88 5.21
CA ASP A 42 5.64 -7.83 6.46
C ASP A 42 6.82 -8.81 6.47
N GLY A 43 8.00 -8.31 6.81
CA GLY A 43 9.25 -9.07 6.94
C GLY A 43 9.40 -9.82 8.26
N HIS A 44 8.28 -10.32 8.81
CA HIS A 44 8.18 -10.93 10.13
C HIS A 44 8.57 -9.97 11.26
N SER A 45 7.78 -8.90 11.42
CA SER A 45 8.00 -7.90 12.47
C SER A 45 7.63 -8.42 13.87
N GLU A 46 8.32 -7.92 14.88
CA GLU A 46 8.15 -8.29 16.29
C GLU A 46 7.82 -7.09 17.21
N ASP A 47 7.64 -5.89 16.62
CA ASP A 47 7.56 -4.61 17.32
C ASP A 47 6.15 -4.00 17.38
N GLY A 48 5.12 -4.71 16.94
CA GLY A 48 3.75 -4.17 16.83
C GLY A 48 3.36 -3.68 15.42
N THR A 49 4.26 -3.77 14.43
CA THR A 49 4.01 -3.30 13.05
C THR A 49 2.76 -3.94 12.44
N VAL A 50 2.57 -5.24 12.63
CA VAL A 50 1.44 -5.99 12.04
C VAL A 50 0.11 -5.59 12.71
N GLU A 51 0.13 -5.35 14.01
CA GLU A 51 -1.03 -4.91 14.80
C GLU A 51 -1.51 -3.54 14.31
N ILE A 52 -0.58 -2.61 14.06
CA ILE A 52 -0.88 -1.31 13.43
C ILE A 52 -1.48 -1.50 12.04
N ALA A 53 -0.87 -2.32 11.17
CA ALA A 53 -1.43 -2.60 9.84
C ALA A 53 -2.88 -3.10 9.90
N ARG A 54 -3.17 -4.05 10.80
CA ARG A 54 -4.52 -4.61 10.98
C ARG A 54 -5.51 -3.58 11.52
N LYS A 55 -5.09 -2.68 12.41
CA LYS A 55 -5.93 -1.57 12.93
C LYS A 55 -6.43 -0.66 11.81
N TYR A 56 -5.65 -0.45 10.76
CA TYR A 56 -6.02 0.33 9.57
C TYR A 56 -6.80 -0.50 8.52
N GLY A 57 -7.17 -1.74 8.83
CA GLY A 57 -7.90 -2.62 7.91
C GLY A 57 -7.06 -3.11 6.73
N CYS A 58 -5.73 -3.02 6.80
CA CYS A 58 -4.86 -3.49 5.73
C CYS A 58 -4.85 -5.02 5.63
N ARG A 59 -4.71 -5.54 4.40
CA ARG A 59 -4.35 -6.94 4.18
C ARG A 59 -2.88 -7.12 4.54
N VAL A 60 -2.56 -8.11 5.37
CA VAL A 60 -1.17 -8.44 5.73
C VAL A 60 -0.78 -9.77 5.10
N VAL A 61 0.33 -9.77 4.38
CA VAL A 61 1.01 -10.97 3.88
C VAL A 61 2.46 -10.95 4.36
N TYR A 62 3.10 -12.12 4.42
CA TYR A 62 4.46 -12.25 4.94
C TYR A 62 5.47 -12.45 3.82
N GLU A 63 6.61 -11.78 3.96
CA GLU A 63 7.76 -11.85 3.05
C GLU A 63 8.48 -13.21 3.17
N SER A 64 8.95 -13.78 2.07
CA SER A 64 9.61 -15.11 2.07
C SER A 64 10.83 -15.24 1.15
N VAL A 65 11.25 -14.16 0.51
CA VAL A 65 12.31 -14.09 -0.51
C VAL A 65 13.56 -13.37 0.02
N GLY A 66 13.45 -12.53 1.04
CA GLY A 66 14.55 -11.79 1.64
C GLY A 66 14.99 -10.54 0.87
N THR A 67 14.18 -10.03 -0.08
CA THR A 67 14.51 -8.83 -0.85
C THR A 67 13.32 -7.90 -1.02
N ILE A 68 13.57 -6.60 -1.19
CA ILE A 68 12.50 -5.61 -1.44
C ILE A 68 11.72 -5.91 -2.73
N GLY A 69 12.40 -6.36 -3.79
CA GLY A 69 11.76 -6.77 -5.03
C GLY A 69 10.90 -8.02 -4.84
N GLY A 70 11.37 -8.99 -4.05
CA GLY A 70 10.61 -10.16 -3.64
C GLY A 70 9.34 -9.79 -2.88
N ALA A 71 9.46 -8.90 -1.89
CA ALA A 71 8.32 -8.39 -1.13
C ALA A 71 7.28 -7.71 -2.04
N ARG A 72 7.71 -6.81 -2.94
CA ARG A 72 6.82 -6.14 -3.91
C ARG A 72 6.10 -7.15 -4.82
N ASN A 73 6.81 -8.18 -5.29
CA ASN A 73 6.20 -9.24 -6.11
C ASN A 73 5.19 -10.10 -5.32
N ILE A 74 5.47 -10.41 -4.05
CA ILE A 74 4.52 -11.11 -3.18
C ILE A 74 3.26 -10.27 -2.99
N GLY A 75 3.42 -8.98 -2.69
CA GLY A 75 2.31 -8.05 -2.56
C GLY A 75 1.45 -8.00 -3.83
N ALA A 76 2.08 -7.90 -5.00
CA ALA A 76 1.39 -7.81 -6.29
C ALA A 76 0.56 -9.07 -6.59
N ARG A 77 1.08 -10.25 -6.26
CA ARG A 77 0.33 -11.51 -6.42
C ARG A 77 -0.83 -11.67 -5.45
N ASN A 78 -0.81 -10.96 -4.32
CA ASN A 78 -1.85 -11.00 -3.29
C ASN A 78 -2.76 -9.76 -3.33
N SER A 79 -2.75 -9.03 -4.44
CA SER A 79 -3.54 -7.81 -4.68
C SER A 79 -4.70 -8.08 -5.62
N SER A 80 -5.77 -7.29 -5.51
CA SER A 80 -6.99 -7.42 -6.32
C SER A 80 -7.33 -6.20 -7.18
N GLY A 81 -6.56 -5.13 -7.05
CA GLY A 81 -6.70 -3.91 -7.83
C GLY A 81 -6.31 -4.09 -9.30
N GLU A 82 -6.93 -3.31 -10.17
CA GLU A 82 -6.56 -3.19 -11.58
C GLU A 82 -5.17 -2.53 -11.72
N PHE A 83 -4.88 -1.56 -10.85
CA PHE A 83 -3.60 -0.91 -10.73
C PHE A 83 -2.87 -1.36 -9.47
N ILE A 84 -1.60 -1.68 -9.65
CA ILE A 84 -0.69 -1.97 -8.55
C ILE A 84 0.26 -0.79 -8.37
N VAL A 85 0.23 -0.18 -7.18
CA VAL A 85 1.07 0.97 -6.83
C VAL A 85 1.95 0.58 -5.65
N PHE A 86 3.23 0.93 -5.72
CA PHE A 86 4.19 0.67 -4.65
C PHE A 86 4.51 1.97 -3.92
N THR A 87 4.61 1.90 -2.60
CA THR A 87 5.23 2.91 -1.75
C THR A 87 5.95 2.22 -0.59
N ASP A 88 6.77 2.95 0.15
CA ASP A 88 7.55 2.39 1.27
C ASP A 88 6.96 2.85 2.61
N ALA A 89 7.19 2.08 3.67
CA ALA A 89 6.58 2.31 4.99
C ALA A 89 7.00 3.65 5.65
N ASP A 90 8.05 4.28 5.14
CA ASP A 90 8.60 5.58 5.55
C ASP A 90 8.15 6.76 4.68
N CYS A 91 7.25 6.53 3.74
CA CYS A 91 6.69 7.58 2.88
C CYS A 91 5.40 8.17 3.44
N VAL A 92 5.21 9.48 3.24
CA VAL A 92 3.97 10.20 3.51
C VAL A 92 3.42 10.69 2.16
N ALA A 93 2.28 10.14 1.74
CA ALA A 93 1.66 10.51 0.47
C ALA A 93 0.92 11.85 0.58
N GLU A 94 1.14 12.73 -0.40
CA GLU A 94 0.29 13.91 -0.57
C GLU A 94 -1.14 13.51 -0.95
N ARG A 95 -2.12 14.34 -0.60
CA ARG A 95 -3.55 14.03 -0.72
C ARG A 95 -3.98 13.65 -2.14
N ASP A 96 -3.38 14.26 -3.15
CA ASP A 96 -3.68 14.06 -4.57
C ASP A 96 -2.69 13.11 -5.28
N TRP A 97 -1.72 12.54 -4.56
CA TRP A 97 -0.65 11.66 -5.09
C TRP A 97 -1.19 10.59 -6.04
N LEU A 98 -2.18 9.81 -5.58
CA LEU A 98 -2.71 8.69 -6.35
C LEU A 98 -3.52 9.16 -7.57
N LYS A 99 -4.31 10.24 -7.43
CA LYS A 99 -5.05 10.83 -8.55
C LYS A 99 -4.11 11.33 -9.64
N ASN A 100 -3.03 11.99 -9.27
CA ASN A 100 -2.02 12.50 -10.20
C ASN A 100 -1.30 11.36 -10.92
N LEU A 101 -0.92 10.30 -10.20
CA LEU A 101 -0.29 9.11 -10.80
C LEU A 101 -1.21 8.46 -11.86
N LEU A 102 -2.47 8.28 -11.52
CA LEU A 102 -3.45 7.57 -12.35
C LEU A 102 -3.99 8.40 -13.52
N ARG A 103 -3.91 9.73 -13.45
CA ARG A 103 -4.35 10.64 -14.52
C ARG A 103 -3.68 10.30 -15.85
N GLU A 104 -2.40 9.97 -15.84
CA GLU A 104 -1.61 9.69 -17.04
C GLU A 104 -2.04 8.37 -17.74
N PHE A 105 -2.66 7.45 -16.99
CA PHE A 105 -3.19 6.20 -17.55
C PHE A 105 -4.59 6.37 -18.15
N ARG A 106 -5.32 7.45 -17.80
CA ARG A 106 -6.63 7.77 -18.38
C ARG A 106 -6.55 8.39 -19.77
N MET A 107 -5.37 8.82 -20.22
CA MET A 107 -5.18 9.58 -21.46
C MET A 107 -4.78 8.74 -22.68
N LYS A 108 -4.73 7.41 -22.58
CA LYS A 108 -4.44 6.56 -23.75
C LYS A 108 -5.71 6.29 -24.55
N VAL A 109 -5.84 7.05 -25.64
CA VAL A 109 -6.75 6.85 -26.78
C VAL A 109 -6.38 5.58 -27.53
#